data_AF-A0A5Y4BRI8-F1
#
_entry.id   AF-A0A5Y4BRI8-F1
#
_cell.length_a   1.000
_cell.length_b   1.000
_cell.length_c   1.000
_cell.angle_alpha   90.00
_cell.angle_beta   90.00
_cell.angle_gamma   90.00
#
_symmetry.space_group_name_H-M   'P 1'
#
loop_
_entity.id
_entity.type
_entity.pdbx_description
1 polymer ?
#
loop_
_entity_poly.entity_id
_entity_poly.type
_entity_poly.pdbx_seq_one_letter_code
_entity_poly.pdbx_strand_id
1 'polypeptide(L)'
;AVMHAIFTICFAEFLSKKGNPFIGFVVLDSPLVTHFDKERGVSLSDVNSVSLSDSFYHALIKRDYNFQIVILENKGPTFQIKINDANKIHNLNKNGSSGFYPV
;
A
#
# COMPACT_ATOMS: atom_id res chain seq x y z
N ALA A 1 4.52 6.29 -9.52
CA ALA A 1 4.00 6.43 -8.15
C ALA A 1 4.53 5.35 -7.19
N VAL A 2 4.42 4.06 -7.52
CA VAL A 2 4.74 2.97 -6.58
C VAL A 2 6.17 2.99 -6.01
N MET A 3 7.17 3.34 -6.82
CA MET A 3 8.57 3.44 -6.36
C MET A 3 8.74 4.50 -5.26
N HIS A 4 8.07 5.65 -5.41
CA HIS A 4 8.08 6.71 -4.41
C HIS A 4 7.40 6.26 -3.11
N ALA A 5 6.30 5.50 -3.22
CA ALA A 5 5.61 4.93 -2.06
C ALA A 5 6.51 3.96 -1.28
N ILE A 6 7.18 3.03 -1.98
CA ILE A 6 8.12 2.09 -1.37
C ILE A 6 9.31 2.84 -0.74
N PHE A 7 9.88 3.82 -1.45
CA PHE A 7 10.95 4.66 -0.89
C PHE A 7 10.52 5.35 0.39
N THR A 8 9.32 5.94 0.42
CA THR A 8 8.77 6.63 1.59
C THR A 8 8.63 5.69 2.78
N ILE A 9 8.12 4.48 2.56
CA ILE A 9 7.99 3.46 3.61
C ILE A 9 9.35 3.03 4.13
N CYS A 10 10.32 2.74 3.26
CA CYS A 10 11.67 2.35 3.67
C CYS A 10 12.39 3.48 4.42
N PHE A 11 12.19 4.73 4.01
CA PHE A 11 12.74 5.88 4.70
C PHE A 11 12.11 6.07 6.08
N ALA A 12 10.79 5.93 6.20
CA ALA A 12 10.09 5.93 7.49
C ALA A 12 10.57 4.79 8.41
N GLU A 13 10.77 3.59 7.87
CA GLU A 13 11.33 2.46 8.61
C GLU A 13 12.73 2.77 9.14
N PHE A 14 13.60 3.33 8.30
CA PHE A 14 14.94 3.76 8.71
C PHE A 14 14.89 4.80 9.84
N LEU A 15 14.02 5.81 9.72
CA LEU A 15 13.87 6.85 10.74
C LEU A 15 13.32 6.30 12.06
N SER A 16 12.32 5.42 12.01
CA SER A 16 11.69 4.79 13.18
C SER A 16 12.70 4.00 14.03
N LYS A 17 13.74 3.43 13.41
CA LYS A 17 14.79 2.66 14.09
C LYS A 17 15.91 3.52 14.67
N LYS A 18 16.10 4.74 14.18
CA LYS A 18 17.23 5.63 14.51
C LYS A 18 16.96 6.59 15.68
N GLY A 19 15.79 6.53 16.31
CA GLY A 19 15.43 7.41 17.44
C GLY A 19 15.24 8.88 17.06
N ASN A 20 15.08 9.16 15.77
CA ASN A 20 14.83 10.50 15.24
C ASN A 20 13.36 10.90 15.41
N PRO A 21 13.01 12.20 15.34
CA PRO A 21 11.62 12.61 15.35
C PRO A 21 10.90 11.92 14.18
N PHE A 22 10.00 11.03 14.55
CA PHE A 22 9.26 10.21 13.62
C PHE A 22 7.79 10.27 14.03
N ILE A 23 6.93 10.70 13.10
CA ILE A 23 5.53 11.05 13.36
C ILE A 23 4.65 9.84 13.75
N GLY A 24 5.15 8.61 13.57
CA GLY A 24 4.41 7.40 13.90
C GLY A 24 3.63 6.80 12.72
N PHE A 25 3.53 7.49 11.58
CA PHE A 25 2.78 7.00 10.42
C PHE A 25 3.22 7.59 9.07
N VAL A 26 2.78 6.94 7.98
CA VAL A 26 2.90 7.39 6.59
C VAL A 26 1.53 7.28 5.92
N VAL A 27 1.13 8.30 5.16
CA VAL A 27 -0.08 8.28 4.32
C VAL A 27 0.32 8.25 2.85
N LEU A 28 -0.22 7.30 2.11
CA LEU A 28 0.00 7.14 0.67
C LEU A 28 -1.32 7.34 -0.06
N ASP A 29 -1.39 8.40 -0.85
CA ASP A 29 -2.54 8.67 -1.72
C ASP A 29 -2.31 8.04 -3.09
N SER A 30 -3.10 7.02 -3.38
CA SER A 30 -3.17 6.33 -4.66
C SER A 30 -1.82 5.86 -5.24
N PRO A 31 -1.00 5.08 -4.48
CA PRO A 31 0.37 4.72 -4.87
C PRO A 31 0.46 3.82 -6.11
N LEU A 32 -0.67 3.24 -6.56
CA LEU A 32 -0.75 2.23 -7.61
C LEU A 32 -1.34 2.75 -8.94
N VAL A 33 -1.77 4.02 -9.02
CA VAL A 33 -2.53 4.59 -10.15
C VAL A 33 -1.85 4.49 -11.52
N THR A 34 -0.51 4.38 -11.59
CA THR A 34 0.23 4.50 -12.86
C THR A 34 0.61 3.19 -13.55
N HIS A 35 0.11 2.03 -13.10
CA HIS A 35 0.38 0.73 -13.74
C HIS A 35 -0.89 0.07 -14.25
N PHE A 36 -1.56 0.74 -15.20
CA PHE A 36 -2.34 0.02 -16.18
C PHE A 36 -1.37 -0.50 -17.24
N ASP A 37 -1.31 -1.84 -17.35
CA ASP A 37 -0.46 -2.56 -18.28
C ASP A 37 -0.58 -1.97 -19.69
N LYS A 38 0.48 -1.27 -20.14
CA LYS A 38 0.74 -1.23 -21.57
C LYS A 38 1.13 -2.66 -21.92
N GLU A 39 0.25 -3.39 -22.58
CA GLU A 39 0.58 -4.64 -23.27
C GLU A 39 1.78 -4.37 -24.19
N ARG A 40 2.99 -4.53 -23.66
CA ARG A 40 4.21 -4.66 -24.44
C ARG A 40 4.35 -6.14 -24.64
N GLY A 41 4.11 -6.59 -25.87
CA GLY A 41 4.03 -7.99 -26.28
C GLY A 41 5.20 -8.84 -25.80
N VAL A 42 5.06 -9.41 -24.61
CA VAL A 42 5.92 -10.45 -24.05
C VAL A 42 5.02 -11.67 -23.89
N SER A 43 5.48 -12.80 -24.42
CA SER A 43 4.80 -14.10 -24.39
C SER A 43 4.19 -14.40 -23.02
N LEU A 44 2.88 -14.70 -23.01
CA LEU A 44 2.05 -15.01 -21.84
C LEU A 44 2.49 -16.27 -21.06
N SER A 45 3.57 -16.95 -21.46
CA SER A 45 3.98 -18.24 -20.92
C SER A 45 4.83 -18.18 -19.64
N ASP A 46 5.49 -17.06 -19.34
CA ASP A 46 6.56 -17.06 -18.30
C ASP A 46 6.51 -15.89 -17.30
N VAL A 47 5.44 -15.10 -17.29
CA VAL A 47 5.30 -14.01 -16.30
C VAL A 47 4.44 -14.51 -15.14
N ASN A 48 5.10 -14.73 -14.00
CA ASN A 48 4.46 -15.03 -12.71
C ASN A 48 3.23 -14.14 -12.52
N SER A 49 2.05 -14.74 -12.35
CA SER A 49 0.72 -14.14 -12.44
C SER A 49 0.34 -13.16 -11.32
N VAL A 50 1.31 -12.76 -10.49
CA VAL A 50 1.07 -11.84 -9.38
C VAL A 50 1.15 -10.41 -9.92
N SER A 51 0.02 -9.71 -9.90
CA SER A 51 -0.04 -8.31 -10.32
C SER A 51 0.91 -7.44 -9.48
N LEU A 52 1.37 -6.31 -10.04
CA LEU A 52 2.18 -5.35 -9.28
C LEU A 52 1.46 -4.87 -8.02
N SER A 53 0.14 -4.72 -8.09
CA SER A 53 -0.73 -4.39 -6.95
C SER A 53 -0.58 -5.44 -5.85
N ASP A 54 -0.76 -6.71 -6.19
CA ASP A 54 -0.69 -7.79 -5.20
C ASP A 54 0.72 -7.92 -4.62
N SER A 55 1.75 -7.76 -5.46
CA SER A 55 3.15 -7.74 -5.02
C SER A 55 3.44 -6.61 -4.03
N PHE A 56 2.87 -5.42 -4.26
CA PHE A 56 2.97 -4.28 -3.35
C PHE A 56 2.34 -4.59 -1.99
N TYR A 57 1.09 -5.04 -1.95
CA TYR A 57 0.41 -5.39 -0.70
C TYR A 57 1.11 -6.55 0.04
N HIS A 58 1.57 -7.58 -0.69
CA HIS A 58 2.35 -8.67 -0.11
C HIS A 58 3.66 -8.20 0.52
N ALA A 59 4.36 -7.25 -0.11
CA ALA A 59 5.59 -6.70 0.46
C ALA A 59 5.34 -5.97 1.80
N LEU A 60 4.19 -5.31 1.94
CA LEU A 60 3.82 -4.62 3.16
C LEU A 60 3.43 -5.58 4.29
N ILE A 61 2.50 -6.51 4.04
CA ILE A 61 1.98 -7.38 5.11
C ILE A 61 2.98 -8.44 5.60
N LYS A 62 4.10 -8.63 4.88
CA LYS A 62 5.18 -9.56 5.26
C LYS A 62 6.10 -9.01 6.35
N ARG A 63 5.98 -7.73 6.71
CA ARG A 63 6.88 -7.06 7.65
C ARG A 63 6.08 -6.43 8.78
N ASP A 64 6.67 -6.44 9.95
CA ASP A 64 6.19 -5.66 11.09
C ASP A 64 6.85 -4.27 11.05
N TYR A 65 6.04 -3.23 11.12
CA TYR A 65 6.49 -1.85 11.16
C TYR A 65 6.20 -1.26 12.54
N ASN A 66 7.14 -0.49 13.08
CA ASN A 66 6.94 0.28 14.32
C ASN A 66 6.13 1.57 14.08
N PHE A 67 5.35 1.60 13.01
CA PHE A 67 4.61 2.76 12.54
C PHE A 67 3.46 2.34 11.65
N GLN A 68 2.46 3.22 11.53
CA GLN A 68 1.28 2.94 10.74
C GLN A 68 1.49 3.32 9.27
N ILE A 69 1.08 2.44 8.36
CA ILE A 69 1.02 2.73 6.93
C ILE A 69 -0.47 2.85 6.56
N VAL A 70 -0.89 4.03 6.12
CA VAL A 70 -2.25 4.31 5.66
C VAL A 70 -2.23 4.44 4.15
N ILE A 71 -3.01 3.61 3.46
CA ILE A 71 -3.11 3.63 2.00
C ILE A 71 -4.53 4.01 1.62
N LEU A 72 -4.65 5.09 0.85
CA LEU A 72 -5.89 5.50 0.23
C LEU A 72 -5.85 5.03 -1.22
N GLU A 73 -6.75 4.12 -1.58
CA GLU A 73 -6.81 3.58 -2.93
C GLU A 73 -8.24 3.15 -3.27
N ASN A 74 -8.61 3.29 -4.54
CA ASN A 74 -9.93 2.92 -5.04
C ASN A 74 -10.10 1.42 -5.20
N LYS A 75 -9.02 0.70 -5.50
CA LYS A 75 -8.99 -0.76 -5.69
C LYS A 75 -7.98 -1.41 -4.75
N GLY A 76 -8.43 -2.36 -3.94
CA GLY A 76 -7.55 -3.16 -3.09
C GLY A 76 -6.83 -4.30 -3.85
N PRO A 77 -6.07 -5.14 -3.13
CA PRO A 77 -5.50 -6.36 -3.71
C PRO A 77 -6.57 -7.35 -4.17
N THR A 78 -6.19 -8.27 -5.05
CA THR A 78 -7.06 -9.35 -5.54
C THR A 78 -7.17 -10.50 -4.53
N PHE A 79 -6.26 -10.58 -3.57
CA PHE A 79 -6.25 -11.57 -2.50
C PHE A 79 -6.85 -11.05 -1.19
N GLN A 80 -7.24 -11.96 -0.31
CA GLN A 80 -7.77 -11.60 1.01
C GLN A 80 -6.63 -11.25 1.97
N ILE A 81 -6.67 -10.05 2.52
CA ILE A 81 -5.84 -9.67 3.66
C ILE A 81 -6.52 -10.14 4.94
N LYS A 82 -5.80 -10.90 5.78
CA LYS A 82 -6.27 -11.28 7.11
C LYS A 82 -6.36 -10.03 7.99
N ILE A 83 -7.57 -9.69 8.41
CA ILE A 83 -7.83 -8.58 9.32
C ILE A 83 -7.41 -8.96 10.74
N ASN A 84 -6.62 -8.09 11.38
CA ASN A 84 -6.14 -8.21 12.76
C ASN A 84 -5.74 -6.83 13.29
N ASP A 85 -5.05 -6.76 14.43
CA ASP A 85 -4.63 -5.49 15.01
C ASP A 85 -3.65 -4.70 14.13
N ALA A 86 -2.83 -5.40 13.34
CA ALA A 86 -1.83 -4.81 12.44
C ALA A 86 -2.41 -4.43 11.06
N ASN A 87 -3.36 -5.20 10.55
CA ASN A 87 -3.92 -5.06 9.20
C ASN A 87 -5.42 -4.76 9.26
N LYS A 88 -5.81 -3.56 8.81
CA LYS A 88 -7.21 -3.11 8.77
C LYS A 88 -7.56 -2.65 7.36
N ILE A 89 -8.78 -2.96 6.91
CA ILE A 89 -9.34 -2.48 5.64
C ILE A 89 -10.64 -1.76 5.94
N HIS A 90 -10.74 -0.52 5.47
CA HIS A 90 -11.94 0.29 5.56
C HIS A 90 -12.46 0.62 4.15
N ASN A 91 -13.68 0.20 3.85
CA ASN A 91 -14.34 0.60 2.60
C ASN A 91 -15.08 1.92 2.83
N LEU A 92 -14.48 3.02 2.37
CA LEU A 92 -15.06 4.36 2.52
C LEU A 92 -16.26 4.61 1.59
N ASN A 93 -16.41 3.81 0.52
CA ASN A 93 -17.57 3.91 -0.39
C ASN A 93 -18.82 3.20 0.17
N LYS A 94 -18.68 2.44 1.25
CA LYS A 94 -19.81 1.78 1.91
C LYS A 94 -20.65 2.85 2.61
N ASN A 95 -21.92 2.94 2.23
CA ASN A 95 -22.95 3.84 2.79
C ASN A 95 -22.85 5.34 2.41
N GLY A 96 -22.14 5.72 1.35
CA GLY A 96 -22.16 7.11 0.86
C GLY A 96 -21.37 8.11 1.72
N SER A 97 -20.49 7.63 2.58
CA SER A 97 -19.62 8.46 3.42
C SER A 97 -18.52 9.13 2.57
N SER A 98 -18.76 10.36 2.12
CA SER A 98 -17.71 11.18 1.52
C SER A 98 -16.74 11.66 2.59
N GLY A 99 -15.46 11.35 2.44
CA GLY A 99 -14.43 11.63 3.44
C GLY A 99 -14.12 13.11 3.61
N PHE A 100 -14.41 13.63 4.80
CA PHE A 100 -13.77 14.81 5.39
C PHE A 100 -13.54 14.48 6.87
N TYR A 101 -12.27 14.29 7.27
CA TYR A 101 -11.87 13.95 8.63
C TYR A 101 -10.92 15.03 9.19
N PRO A 102 -11.40 16.25 9.46
CA PRO A 102 -10.62 17.20 10.21
C PRO A 102 -10.55 16.75 11.68
N VAL A 103 -9.48 17.22 12.33
CA VAL A 103 -9.12 17.01 13.74
C VAL A 103 -10.26 17.20 14.73
#